data_AF-A0A2E6NPY5-F1
#
_entry.id   AF-A0A2E6NPY5-F1
#
_cell.length_a   1.000
_cell.length_b   1.000
_cell.length_c   1.000
_cell.angle_alpha   90.00
_cell.angle_beta   90.00
_cell.angle_gamma   90.00
#
_symmetry.space_group_name_H-M   'P 1'
#
loop_
_entity.id
_entity.type
_entity.pdbx_description
1 polymer ?
#
loop_
_entity_poly.entity_id
_entity_poly.type
_entity_poly.pdbx_seq_one_letter_code
_entity_poly.pdbx_strand_id
1 'polypeptide(L)'
;MTTPSGLQYTDSAEGDGDTAEAGNKVSVHYTGWLTDGTKFDSSLDRNQPFAFNLGAGQVIAGWDEGVCGMKVGGKRKLTIPSDLGYGAAGAGGVIPPDATLVFEVELLEVS
;
A
#
# COMPACT_ATOMS: atom_id res chain seq x y z
N MET A 1 13.31 3.49 -4.00
CA MET A 1 13.32 2.77 -5.29
C MET A 1 12.18 3.28 -6.14
N THR A 2 12.39 3.43 -7.45
CA THR A 2 11.34 3.78 -8.41
C THR A 2 11.24 2.66 -9.42
N THR A 3 10.05 2.11 -9.62
CA THR A 3 9.81 1.00 -10.56
C THR A 3 9.45 1.55 -11.95
N PRO A 4 9.45 0.72 -13.01
CA PRO A 4 9.05 1.14 -14.34
C PRO A 4 7.61 1.67 -14.45
N SER A 5 6.71 1.27 -13.53
CA SER A 5 5.32 1.77 -13.49
C SER A 5 5.22 3.19 -12.90
N GLY A 6 6.31 3.72 -12.34
CA GLY A 6 6.34 5.00 -11.65
C GLY A 6 6.02 4.91 -10.16
N LEU A 7 5.71 3.71 -9.65
CA LEU A 7 5.62 3.48 -8.20
C LEU A 7 6.97 3.79 -7.55
N GLN A 8 6.91 4.53 -6.44
CA GLN A 8 8.07 4.77 -5.60
C GLN A 8 7.88 4.10 -4.25
N TYR A 9 8.92 3.46 -3.73
CA TYR A 9 8.88 2.92 -2.39
C TYR A 9 10.22 2.98 -1.67
N THR A 10 10.16 3.03 -0.34
CA THR A 10 11.33 2.95 0.54
C THR A 10 10.99 2.09 1.74
N ASP A 11 11.84 1.11 2.04
CA ASP A 11 11.73 0.32 3.27
C ASP A 11 12.26 1.14 4.45
N SER A 12 11.39 1.44 5.41
CA SER A 12 11.76 2.11 6.66
C SER A 12 12.18 1.11 7.74
N ALA A 13 11.71 -0.13 7.65
CA ALA A 13 12.21 -1.28 8.40
C ALA A 13 12.15 -2.52 7.51
N GLU A 14 13.23 -3.29 7.46
CA GLU A 14 13.21 -4.60 6.80
C GLU A 14 12.63 -5.64 7.77
N GLY A 15 11.69 -6.44 7.30
CA GLY A 15 11.17 -7.58 8.05
C GLY A 15 12.13 -8.78 8.01
N ASP A 16 11.93 -9.73 8.91
CA ASP A 16 12.73 -10.95 9.02
C ASP A 16 11.94 -12.25 8.79
N GLY A 17 10.61 -12.15 8.67
CA GLY A 17 9.74 -13.29 8.39
C GLY A 17 9.54 -13.57 6.89
N ASP A 18 8.47 -14.30 6.59
CA ASP A 18 8.13 -14.75 5.23
C ASP A 18 7.96 -13.58 4.26
N THR A 19 8.32 -13.82 3.00
CA THR A 19 8.22 -12.82 1.92
C THR A 19 6.84 -12.87 1.28
N ALA A 20 6.22 -11.72 1.08
CA ALA A 20 4.95 -11.59 0.37
C ALA A 20 5.14 -11.71 -1.14
N GLU A 21 4.46 -12.68 -1.76
CA GLU A 21 4.49 -12.95 -3.20
C GLU A 21 3.07 -12.96 -3.77
N ALA A 22 2.96 -12.75 -5.09
CA ALA A 22 1.68 -12.82 -5.78
C ALA A 22 1.03 -14.19 -5.58
N GLY A 23 -0.26 -14.20 -5.22
CA GLY A 23 -1.00 -15.40 -4.86
C GLY A 23 -1.10 -15.66 -3.36
N ASN A 24 -0.24 -15.05 -2.53
CA ASN A 24 -0.41 -15.11 -1.08
C ASN A 24 -1.63 -14.30 -0.63
N LYS A 25 -2.20 -14.72 0.50
CA LYS A 25 -3.06 -13.85 1.29
C LYS A 25 -2.20 -13.14 2.33
N VAL A 26 -2.22 -11.81 2.29
CA VAL A 26 -1.42 -10.96 3.19
C VAL A 26 -2.32 -10.20 4.16
N SER A 27 -1.80 -9.90 5.35
CA SER A 27 -2.43 -9.04 6.34
C SER A 27 -1.50 -7.89 6.68
N VAL A 28 -2.01 -6.66 6.63
CA VAL A 28 -1.20 -5.45 6.86
C VAL A 28 -1.88 -4.46 7.79
N HIS A 29 -1.05 -3.67 8.48
CA HIS A 29 -1.46 -2.35 8.91
C HIS A 29 -1.02 -1.30 7.88
N TYR A 30 -1.83 -0.27 7.73
CA TYR A 30 -1.50 0.89 6.90
C TYR A 30 -2.08 2.19 7.45
N THR A 31 -1.48 3.28 7.00
CA THR A 31 -2.07 4.62 6.99
C THR A 31 -1.81 5.27 5.63
N GLY A 32 -2.80 6.00 5.11
CA GLY A 32 -2.77 6.67 3.81
C GLY A 32 -2.98 8.18 3.93
N TRP A 33 -2.20 8.93 3.16
CA TRP A 33 -2.22 10.39 3.09
C TRP A 33 -2.19 10.92 1.66
N LEU A 34 -2.77 12.10 1.45
CA LEU A 34 -2.49 12.93 0.29
C LEU A 34 -1.11 13.58 0.43
N THR A 35 -0.55 14.09 -0.68
CA THR A 35 0.77 14.72 -0.70
C THR A 35 0.86 15.99 0.15
N ASP A 36 -0.27 16.60 0.50
CA ASP A 36 -0.33 17.75 1.42
C ASP A 36 -0.28 17.34 2.91
N GLY A 37 -0.23 16.04 3.21
CA GLY A 37 -0.22 15.48 4.56
C GLY A 37 -1.61 15.19 5.13
N THR A 38 -2.68 15.43 4.38
CA THR A 38 -4.04 15.09 4.80
C THR A 38 -4.20 13.57 4.88
N LYS A 39 -4.40 13.03 6.09
CA LYS A 39 -4.71 11.61 6.31
C LYS A 39 -6.12 11.32 5.82
N PHE A 40 -6.29 10.34 4.91
CA PHE A 40 -7.61 9.94 4.41
C PHE A 40 -8.09 8.60 4.97
N ASP A 41 -7.18 7.70 5.37
CA ASP A 41 -7.55 6.40 5.93
C ASP A 41 -6.43 5.78 6.77
N SER A 42 -6.79 4.97 7.77
CA SER A 42 -5.86 4.19 8.57
C SER A 42 -6.54 2.96 9.15
N SER A 43 -5.89 1.81 9.01
CA SER A 43 -6.28 0.57 9.70
C SER A 43 -6.05 0.65 11.23
N LEU A 44 -5.09 1.46 11.68
CA LEU A 44 -4.74 1.62 13.09
C LEU A 44 -5.82 2.37 13.87
N ASP A 45 -6.47 3.36 13.23
CA ASP A 45 -7.60 4.08 13.83
C ASP A 45 -8.77 3.14 14.19
N ARG A 46 -8.87 2.01 13.47
CA ARG A 46 -9.89 0.97 13.69
C ARG A 46 -9.38 -0.24 14.48
N ASN A 47 -8.08 -0.29 14.80
CA ASN A 47 -7.40 -1.46 15.38
C ASN A 47 -7.73 -2.78 14.65
N GLN A 48 -7.85 -2.73 13.32
CA GLN A 48 -8.20 -3.88 12.51
C GLN A 48 -7.26 -3.99 11.31
N PRO A 49 -6.43 -5.05 11.23
CA PRO A 49 -5.62 -5.32 10.04
C PRO A 49 -6.47 -5.46 8.78
N PHE A 50 -5.90 -5.06 7.66
CA PHE A 50 -6.52 -5.22 6.36
C PHE A 50 -5.87 -6.42 5.64
N ALA A 51 -6.70 -7.36 5.21
CA ALA A 51 -6.25 -8.57 4.52
C ALA A 51 -6.79 -8.63 3.09
N PHE A 52 -5.93 -9.02 2.15
CA PHE A 52 -6.25 -9.14 0.74
C PHE A 52 -5.37 -10.20 0.07
N ASN A 53 -5.79 -10.67 -1.11
CA ASN A 53 -4.99 -11.57 -1.94
C ASN A 53 -4.06 -10.74 -2.83
N LEU A 54 -2.75 -10.89 -2.65
CA LEU A 54 -1.74 -10.10 -3.33
C LEU A 54 -1.66 -10.47 -4.82
N GLY A 55 -1.68 -9.46 -5.69
CA GLY A 55 -1.60 -9.64 -7.14
C GLY A 55 -2.90 -10.11 -7.79
N ALA A 56 -4.02 -10.09 -7.05
CA ALA A 56 -5.32 -10.53 -7.54
C ALA A 56 -6.21 -9.38 -8.07
N GLY A 57 -5.71 -8.13 -8.10
CA GLY A 57 -6.49 -6.96 -8.52
C GLY A 57 -7.61 -6.57 -7.54
N GLN A 58 -7.49 -6.99 -6.28
CA GLN A 58 -8.47 -6.66 -5.23
C GLN A 58 -8.25 -5.28 -4.61
N VAL A 59 -7.05 -4.72 -4.80
CA VAL A 59 -6.62 -3.41 -4.31
C VAL A 59 -6.13 -2.57 -5.48
N ILE A 60 -5.79 -1.30 -5.24
CA ILE A 60 -5.18 -0.45 -6.26
C ILE A 60 -3.86 -1.05 -6.75
N ALA A 61 -3.53 -0.86 -8.04
CA ALA A 61 -2.38 -1.50 -8.67
C ALA A 61 -1.05 -1.22 -7.96
N GLY A 62 -0.88 -0.02 -7.39
CA GLY A 62 0.31 0.34 -6.64
C GLY A 62 0.50 -0.45 -5.33
N TRP A 63 -0.57 -1.01 -4.76
CA TRP A 63 -0.49 -1.92 -3.62
C TRP A 63 -0.12 -3.34 -4.07
N ASP A 64 -0.76 -3.85 -5.12
CA ASP A 64 -0.43 -5.17 -5.67
C ASP A 64 1.05 -5.25 -6.08
N GLU A 65 1.59 -4.16 -6.63
CA GLU A 65 3.02 -4.05 -6.94
C GLU A 65 3.87 -3.77 -5.69
N GLY A 66 3.49 -2.79 -4.86
CA GLY A 66 4.35 -2.27 -3.80
C GLY A 66 4.51 -3.15 -2.57
N VAL A 67 3.52 -4.01 -2.29
CA VAL A 67 3.57 -4.97 -1.18
C VAL A 67 4.36 -6.23 -1.55
N CYS A 68 4.45 -6.55 -2.84
CA CYS A 68 5.27 -7.65 -3.31
C CYS A 68 6.74 -7.48 -2.87
N GLY A 69 7.33 -8.56 -2.37
CA GLY A 69 8.70 -8.59 -1.86
C GLY A 69 8.90 -7.94 -0.48
N MET A 70 7.84 -7.46 0.19
CA MET A 70 7.94 -7.14 1.62
C MET A 70 8.11 -8.44 2.43
N LYS A 71 8.79 -8.35 3.57
CA LYS A 71 8.89 -9.44 4.56
C LYS A 71 8.02 -9.14 5.77
N VAL A 72 7.44 -10.17 6.38
CA VAL A 72 6.67 -10.04 7.64
C VAL A 72 7.51 -9.31 8.70
N GLY A 73 6.89 -8.35 9.38
CA GLY A 73 7.52 -7.41 10.32
C GLY A 73 8.09 -6.15 9.65
N GLY A 74 8.15 -6.12 8.31
CA GLY A 74 8.70 -5.00 7.55
C GLY A 74 7.74 -3.82 7.41
N LYS A 75 8.31 -2.63 7.30
CA LYS A 75 7.60 -1.36 7.06
C LYS A 75 8.09 -0.72 5.78
N ARG A 76 7.15 -0.41 4.89
CA ARG A 76 7.42 0.19 3.58
C ARG A 76 6.56 1.43 3.38
N LYS A 77 7.19 2.52 2.95
CA LYS A 77 6.50 3.70 2.46
C LYS A 77 6.31 3.57 0.95
N LEU A 78 5.07 3.69 0.48
CA LEU A 78 4.70 3.73 -0.93
C LEU A 78 4.30 5.16 -1.32
N THR A 79 4.75 5.63 -2.47
CA THR A 79 4.24 6.83 -3.13
C THR A 79 3.72 6.42 -4.50
N ILE A 80 2.40 6.43 -4.62
CA ILE A 80 1.65 5.81 -5.70
C ILE A 80 1.11 6.91 -6.62
N PRO A 81 1.56 7.00 -7.88
CA PRO A 81 0.98 7.92 -8.85
C PRO A 81 -0.49 7.57 -9.11
N SER A 82 -1.28 8.55 -9.57
CA SER A 82 -2.73 8.41 -9.73
C SER A 82 -3.14 7.22 -10.60
N ASP A 83 -2.40 6.95 -11.67
CA ASP A 83 -2.65 5.84 -12.61
C ASP A 83 -2.53 4.45 -11.95
N LEU A 84 -1.80 4.35 -10.84
CA LEU A 84 -1.69 3.15 -10.01
C LEU A 84 -2.59 3.20 -8.77
N GLY A 85 -3.35 4.28 -8.61
CA GLY A 85 -4.29 4.56 -7.52
C GLY A 85 -5.73 4.60 -8.02
N TYR A 86 -6.37 5.77 -7.89
CA TYR A 86 -7.78 5.98 -8.26
C TYR A 86 -7.97 6.81 -9.54
N GLY A 87 -6.88 7.17 -10.22
CA GLY A 87 -6.88 7.91 -11.49
C GLY A 87 -7.66 9.23 -11.44
N ALA A 88 -8.16 9.64 -12.62
CA ALA A 88 -8.97 10.85 -12.79
C ALA A 88 -10.33 10.81 -12.09
N ALA A 89 -10.78 9.65 -11.60
CA ALA A 89 -12.05 9.52 -10.90
C ALA A 89 -11.95 9.97 -9.44
N GLY A 90 -10.79 9.75 -8.79
CA GLY A 90 -10.69 9.87 -7.33
C GLY A 90 -11.56 8.82 -6.60
N ALA A 91 -11.80 9.02 -5.30
CA ALA A 91 -12.63 8.10 -4.52
C ALA A 91 -13.30 8.75 -3.30
N GLY A 92 -14.57 8.39 -3.08
CA GLY A 92 -15.29 8.58 -1.81
C GLY A 92 -15.42 10.01 -1.30
N GLY A 93 -15.14 11.01 -2.13
CA GLY A 93 -15.08 12.43 -1.72
C GLY A 93 -13.87 12.79 -0.85
N VAL A 94 -12.97 11.83 -0.57
CA VAL A 94 -11.77 12.02 0.26
C VAL A 94 -10.48 12.01 -0.56
N ILE A 95 -10.49 11.31 -1.70
CA ILE A 95 -9.38 11.28 -2.64
C ILE A 95 -9.81 12.05 -3.90
N PRO A 96 -9.15 13.17 -4.22
CA PRO A 96 -9.49 13.94 -5.42
C PRO A 96 -9.03 13.22 -6.71
N PRO A 97 -9.56 13.64 -7.87
CA PRO A 97 -9.02 13.26 -9.17
C PRO A 97 -7.50 13.44 -9.26
N ASP A 98 -6.83 12.51 -9.94
CA ASP A 98 -5.40 12.55 -10.26
C ASP A 98 -4.47 12.68 -9.03
N ALA A 99 -4.96 12.26 -7.86
CA ALA A 99 -4.21 12.31 -6.62
C ALA A 99 -3.04 11.31 -6.63
N THR A 100 -1.85 11.79 -6.26
CA THR A 100 -0.77 10.92 -5.78
C THR A 100 -1.04 10.55 -4.33
N LEU A 101 -0.89 9.27 -4.00
CA LEU A 101 -1.17 8.74 -2.67
C LEU A 101 0.13 8.35 -1.97
N VAL A 102 0.22 8.63 -0.69
CA VAL A 102 1.34 8.18 0.16
C VAL A 102 0.80 7.19 1.18
N PHE A 103 1.39 6.01 1.26
CA PHE A 103 1.06 5.01 2.26
C PHE A 103 2.28 4.63 3.07
N GLU A 104 2.08 4.35 4.35
CA GLU A 104 2.98 3.52 5.13
C GLU A 104 2.27 2.20 5.39
N VAL A 105 2.93 1.09 5.04
CA VAL A 105 2.41 -0.27 5.15
C VAL A 105 3.33 -1.08 6.04
N GLU A 106 2.76 -1.81 7.00
CA GLU A 106 3.43 -2.76 7.86
C GLU A 106 2.87 -4.15 7.56
N LEU A 107 3.73 -5.08 7.12
CA LEU A 107 3.32 -6.44 6.81
C LEU A 107 3.30 -7.28 8.08
N LEU A 108 2.12 -7.82 8.43
CA LEU A 108 1.91 -8.56 9.67
C LEU A 108 1.95 -10.07 9.46
N GLU A 109 1.43 -10.54 8.33
CA GLU A 109 1.28 -11.98 8.05
C GLU A 109 1.23 -12.25 6.54
N VAL A 110 1.74 -13.41 6.16
CA VAL A 110 1.64 -14.01 4.82
C VAL A 110 1.10 -15.44 5.01
N SER A 111 0.12 -15.85 4.20
CA SER A 111 -0.51 -17.17 4.23
C SER A 111 -0.87 -17.70 2.85
#